data_AF-A0A1S6FGI7-F1
#
_entry.id   AF-A0A1S6FGI7-F1
#
_cell.length_a   1.000
_cell.length_b   1.000
_cell.length_c   1.000
_cell.angle_alpha   90.00
_cell.angle_beta   90.00
_cell.angle_gamma   90.00
#
_symmetry.space_group_name_H-M   'P 1'
#
loop_
_entity.id
_entity.type
_entity.pdbx_description
1 polymer ?
#
loop_
_entity_poly.entity_id
_entity_poly.type
_entity_poly.pdbx_seq_one_letter_code
_entity_poly.pdbx_strand_id
1 'polypeptide(L)'
;MSDPQDVSGVWYGRYAADHGYEDNGFIALLEELHGAVTGTISEPDEDSGSVRRATVRGQRDGASLHFTKQYDGSGGWIHSVDYNGHVDADGTLVMGGWIVEGLTGAFDMTREKFDAEALEAEEDVEIVIGRRV
;
A
#
# COMPACT_ATOMS: atom_id res chain seq x y z
N MET A 1 -19.36 13.98 -6.82
CA MET A 1 -19.05 13.11 -5.68
C MET A 1 -17.71 12.47 -5.98
N SER A 2 -16.78 12.44 -5.02
CA SER A 2 -15.55 11.66 -5.18
C SER A 2 -15.92 10.20 -5.37
N ASP A 3 -15.23 9.47 -6.24
CA ASP A 3 -15.41 8.02 -6.35
C ASP A 3 -14.99 7.39 -5.02
N PRO A 4 -15.88 6.67 -4.30
CA PRO A 4 -15.52 6.04 -3.04
C PRO A 4 -14.43 4.98 -3.21
N GLN A 5 -14.27 4.41 -4.40
CA GLN A 5 -13.26 3.40 -4.70
C GLN A 5 -11.95 3.98 -5.26
N ASP A 6 -11.82 5.31 -5.32
CA ASP A 6 -10.56 5.99 -5.70
C ASP A 6 -9.41 5.47 -4.84
N VAL A 7 -8.32 4.97 -5.45
CA VAL A 7 -7.25 4.31 -4.68
C VAL A 7 -6.18 5.27 -4.16
N SER A 8 -6.32 6.58 -4.36
CA SER A 8 -5.29 7.55 -3.96
C SER A 8 -5.11 7.61 -2.44
N GLY A 9 -3.87 7.59 -1.98
CA GLY A 9 -3.51 7.68 -0.56
C GLY A 9 -2.59 6.55 -0.11
N VAL A 10 -2.48 6.43 1.22
CA VAL A 10 -1.61 5.46 1.88
C VAL A 10 -2.38 4.16 2.16
N TRP A 11 -1.72 3.04 1.89
CA TRP A 11 -2.22 1.70 2.13
C TRP A 11 -1.19 0.87 2.90
N TYR A 12 -1.68 0.14 3.89
CA TYR A 12 -0.91 -0.87 4.62
C TYR A 12 -1.31 -2.24 4.12
N GLY A 13 -0.37 -2.99 3.57
CA GLY A 13 -0.66 -4.27 2.93
C GLY A 13 0.24 -5.40 3.37
N ARG A 14 -0.15 -6.60 2.97
CA ARG A 14 0.58 -7.83 3.14
C ARG A 14 0.43 -8.69 1.88
N TYR A 15 1.49 -9.40 1.52
CA TYR A 15 1.41 -10.49 0.55
C TYR A 15 1.91 -11.79 1.16
N ALA A 16 1.43 -12.89 0.61
CA ALA A 16 1.88 -14.24 0.94
C ALA A 16 1.95 -15.09 -0.32
N ALA A 17 2.99 -15.92 -0.44
CA ALA A 17 3.14 -16.85 -1.55
C ALA A 17 2.28 -18.11 -1.32
N ASP A 18 1.68 -18.64 -2.39
CA ASP A 18 0.93 -19.89 -2.32
C ASP A 18 1.86 -21.07 -1.93
N HIS A 19 3.12 -20.98 -2.34
CA HIS A 19 4.17 -21.95 -2.06
C HIS A 19 5.48 -21.24 -1.73
N GLY A 20 6.16 -21.64 -0.66
CA GLY A 20 7.44 -21.06 -0.24
C GLY A 20 7.34 -20.26 1.05
N TYR A 21 8.25 -19.31 1.24
CA TYR A 21 8.37 -18.47 2.44
C TYR A 21 8.36 -16.97 2.14
N GLU A 22 7.84 -16.54 0.99
CA GLU A 22 7.78 -15.13 0.63
C GLU A 22 6.50 -14.49 1.12
N ASP A 23 6.50 -14.15 2.40
CA ASP A 23 5.47 -13.36 3.06
C ASP A 23 6.08 -12.06 3.57
N ASN A 24 5.44 -10.92 3.31
CA ASN A 24 5.92 -9.66 3.84
C ASN A 24 4.81 -8.61 3.96
N GLY A 25 5.03 -7.63 4.84
CA GLY A 25 4.24 -6.40 4.90
C GLY A 25 4.79 -5.33 3.95
N PHE A 26 3.94 -4.40 3.55
CA PHE A 26 4.34 -3.27 2.71
C PHE A 26 3.50 -2.02 3.02
N ILE A 27 4.06 -0.86 2.68
CA ILE A 27 3.34 0.41 2.64
C ILE A 27 3.32 0.88 1.20
N ALA A 28 2.14 1.21 0.68
CA ALA A 28 1.96 1.78 -0.65
C ALA A 28 1.45 3.22 -0.52
N LEU A 29 2.01 4.12 -1.33
CA LEU A 29 1.45 5.44 -1.59
C LEU A 29 1.01 5.48 -3.05
N LEU A 30 -0.30 5.59 -3.28
CA LEU A 30 -0.91 5.55 -4.60
C LEU A 30 -1.51 6.90 -4.97
N GLU A 31 -1.50 7.20 -6.25
CA GLU A 31 -2.19 8.32 -6.87
C GLU A 31 -3.01 7.78 -8.05
N GLU A 32 -4.27 8.17 -8.11
CA GLU A 32 -5.15 7.84 -9.23
C GLU A 32 -5.58 9.09 -9.99
N LEU A 33 -5.50 9.02 -11.32
CA LEU A 33 -6.02 10.05 -12.20
C LEU A 33 -6.70 9.42 -13.42
N HIS A 34 -8.02 9.59 -13.52
CA HIS A 34 -8.85 9.01 -14.60
C HIS A 34 -8.63 7.50 -14.78
N GLY A 35 -8.56 6.76 -13.67
CA GLY A 35 -8.31 5.32 -13.66
C GLY A 35 -6.86 4.91 -13.94
N ALA A 36 -5.93 5.83 -14.25
CA ALA A 36 -4.50 5.51 -14.25
C ALA A 36 -3.98 5.57 -12.81
N VAL A 37 -3.24 4.54 -12.40
CA VAL A 37 -2.69 4.40 -11.04
C VAL A 37 -1.17 4.44 -11.09
N THR A 38 -0.58 5.31 -10.29
CA THR A 38 0.87 5.39 -10.07
C THR A 38 1.19 5.43 -8.59
N GLY A 39 2.44 5.17 -8.21
CA GLY A 39 2.81 5.26 -6.81
C GLY A 39 4.16 4.65 -6.47
N THR A 40 4.35 4.43 -5.17
CA THR A 40 5.52 3.76 -4.61
C THR A 40 5.11 2.71 -3.59
N ILE A 41 5.95 1.68 -3.45
CA ILE A 41 5.83 0.64 -2.42
C ILE A 41 7.16 0.53 -1.68
N SER A 42 7.09 0.41 -0.36
CA SER A 42 8.24 0.14 0.52
C SER A 42 8.01 -1.09 1.38
N GLU A 43 9.05 -1.91 1.52
CA GLU A 43 9.01 -3.20 2.22
C GLU A 43 10.22 -3.36 3.12
N PRO A 44 10.05 -3.87 4.35
CA PRO A 44 11.20 -4.24 5.16
C PRO A 44 11.89 -5.46 4.54
N ASP A 45 13.21 -5.43 4.51
CA ASP A 45 14.03 -6.59 4.21
C ASP A 45 14.56 -7.13 5.55
N GLU A 46 13.90 -8.16 6.10
CA GLU A 46 14.23 -8.70 7.43
C GLU A 46 15.64 -9.31 7.49
N ASP A 47 16.14 -9.86 6.38
CA ASP A 47 17.46 -10.49 6.31
C ASP A 47 18.60 -9.47 6.37
N SER A 48 18.43 -8.33 5.69
CA SER A 48 19.45 -7.27 5.61
C SER A 48 19.21 -6.09 6.56
N GLY A 49 18.01 -5.97 7.13
CA GLY A 49 17.55 -4.80 7.87
C GLY A 49 17.37 -3.55 7.00
N SER A 50 17.35 -3.71 5.68
CA SER A 50 17.18 -2.61 4.72
C SER A 50 15.72 -2.42 4.31
N VAL A 51 15.47 -1.48 3.39
CA VAL A 51 14.13 -1.25 2.81
C VAL A 51 14.22 -1.46 1.31
N ARG A 52 13.42 -2.40 0.80
CA ARG A 52 13.20 -2.57 -0.65
C ARG A 52 12.20 -1.53 -1.12
N ARG A 53 12.52 -0.84 -2.22
CA ARG A 53 11.64 0.16 -2.83
C ARG A 53 11.23 -0.24 -4.23
N ALA A 54 10.01 0.14 -4.56
CA ALA A 54 9.44 -0.11 -5.86
C ALA A 54 8.55 1.05 -6.31
N THR A 55 8.35 1.15 -7.62
CA THR A 55 7.35 2.00 -8.24
C THR A 55 6.13 1.19 -8.65
N VAL A 56 4.97 1.84 -8.68
CA VAL A 56 3.70 1.27 -9.13
C VAL A 56 3.25 1.96 -10.41
N ARG A 57 2.82 1.16 -11.39
CA ARG A 57 2.11 1.64 -12.59
C ARG A 57 0.98 0.67 -12.92
N GLY A 58 -0.22 1.18 -13.10
CA GLY A 58 -1.39 0.35 -13.30
C GLY A 58 -2.63 1.13 -13.70
N GLN A 59 -3.77 0.45 -13.62
CA GLN A 59 -5.08 1.03 -13.89
C GLN A 59 -6.16 0.45 -12.96
N ARG A 60 -7.19 1.26 -12.72
CA ARG A 60 -8.43 0.84 -12.09
C ARG A 60 -9.59 1.01 -13.08
N ASP A 61 -10.44 -0.01 -13.18
CA ASP A 61 -11.71 0.02 -13.90
C ASP A 61 -12.83 -0.45 -12.96
N GLY A 62 -13.65 0.52 -12.52
CA GLY A 62 -14.61 0.31 -11.43
C GLY A 62 -13.91 -0.19 -10.16
N ALA A 63 -14.25 -1.39 -9.74
CA ALA A 63 -13.66 -2.01 -8.56
C ALA A 63 -12.41 -2.86 -8.87
N SER A 64 -12.10 -3.13 -10.14
CA SER A 64 -10.95 -3.94 -10.53
C SER A 64 -9.68 -3.08 -10.58
N LEU A 65 -8.64 -3.48 -9.84
CA LEU A 65 -7.34 -2.83 -9.80
C LEU A 65 -6.26 -3.78 -10.35
N HIS A 66 -5.49 -3.30 -11.32
CA HIS A 66 -4.35 -4.01 -11.90
C HIS A 66 -3.12 -3.11 -11.88
N PHE A 67 -2.00 -3.58 -11.35
CA PHE A 67 -0.76 -2.81 -11.40
C PHE A 67 0.49 -3.69 -11.43
N THR A 68 1.54 -3.18 -12.04
CA THR A 68 2.88 -3.73 -11.96
C THR A 68 3.68 -2.96 -10.92
N LYS A 69 4.28 -3.71 -9.99
CA LYS A 69 5.27 -3.22 -9.05
C LYS A 69 6.66 -3.51 -9.60
N GLN A 70 7.48 -2.47 -9.76
CA GLN A 70 8.84 -2.59 -10.27
C GLN A 70 9.84 -2.17 -9.20
N TYR A 71 10.64 -3.12 -8.71
CA TYR A 71 11.72 -2.82 -7.76
C TYR A 71 12.84 -2.00 -8.42
N ASP A 72 13.46 -1.11 -7.66
CA ASP A 72 14.46 -0.15 -8.17
C ASP A 72 15.92 -0.58 -7.93
N GLY A 73 16.15 -1.76 -7.34
CA GLY A 73 17.48 -2.26 -6.94
C GLY A 73 17.88 -1.92 -5.52
N SER A 74 17.19 -0.99 -4.84
CA SER A 74 17.40 -0.77 -3.41
C SER A 74 16.87 -1.98 -2.63
N GLY A 75 17.72 -2.55 -1.76
CA GLY A 75 17.44 -3.85 -1.13
C GLY A 75 17.69 -5.07 -2.03
N GLY A 76 18.33 -4.89 -3.19
CA GLY A 76 18.87 -5.98 -4.01
C GLY A 76 17.94 -6.57 -5.07
N TRP A 77 16.65 -6.23 -5.05
CA TRP A 77 15.66 -6.75 -6.02
C TRP A 77 15.47 -5.77 -7.18
N ILE A 78 15.38 -6.31 -8.41
CA ILE A 78 15.26 -5.51 -9.65
C ILE A 78 14.15 -6.02 -10.60
N HIS A 79 13.39 -7.02 -10.18
CA HIS A 79 12.34 -7.62 -11.00
C HIS A 79 11.00 -6.89 -10.85
N SER A 80 10.01 -7.30 -11.65
CA SER A 80 8.63 -6.82 -11.60
C SER A 80 7.69 -7.88 -11.04
N VAL A 81 6.64 -7.44 -10.37
CA VAL A 81 5.54 -8.30 -9.87
C VAL A 81 4.21 -7.72 -10.34
N ASP A 82 3.36 -8.55 -10.92
CA ASP A 82 2.04 -8.14 -11.41
C ASP A 82 0.96 -8.45 -10.38
N TYR A 83 0.18 -7.43 -10.01
CA TYR A 83 -0.90 -7.51 -9.03
C TYR A 83 -2.26 -7.34 -9.70
N ASN A 84 -3.22 -8.13 -9.26
CA ASN A 84 -4.62 -8.09 -9.72
C ASN A 84 -5.52 -8.20 -8.50
N GLY A 85 -6.34 -7.19 -8.24
CA GLY A 85 -7.19 -7.14 -7.06
C GLY A 85 -8.52 -6.43 -7.27
N HIS A 86 -9.33 -6.43 -6.22
CA HIS A 86 -10.64 -5.81 -6.19
C HIS A 86 -10.76 -4.89 -4.98
N VAL A 87 -11.16 -3.65 -5.23
CA VAL A 87 -11.47 -2.64 -4.22
C VAL A 87 -12.87 -2.91 -3.67
N ASP A 88 -13.04 -2.90 -2.36
CA ASP A 88 -14.37 -2.98 -1.74
C ASP A 88 -15.22 -1.73 -2.04
N ALA A 89 -16.52 -1.80 -1.73
CA ALA A 89 -17.45 -0.72 -2.04
C ALA A 89 -17.15 0.59 -1.28
N ASP A 90 -16.53 0.48 -0.11
CA ASP A 90 -16.16 1.61 0.74
C ASP A 90 -14.79 2.20 0.40
N GLY A 91 -14.03 1.57 -0.51
CA GLY A 91 -12.68 1.97 -0.87
C GLY A 91 -11.66 1.81 0.25
N THR A 92 -11.89 0.92 1.22
CA THR A 92 -11.04 0.75 2.40
C THR A 92 -10.21 -0.51 2.38
N LEU A 93 -10.52 -1.45 1.51
CA LEU A 93 -9.85 -2.74 1.38
C LEU A 93 -9.62 -3.08 -0.10
N VAL A 94 -8.44 -3.58 -0.42
CA VAL A 94 -8.17 -4.27 -1.67
C VAL A 94 -7.71 -5.69 -1.36
N MET A 95 -8.27 -6.67 -2.05
CA MET A 95 -7.84 -8.06 -1.98
C MET A 95 -7.58 -8.60 -3.38
N GLY A 96 -6.59 -9.48 -3.52
CA GLY A 96 -6.27 -10.04 -4.82
C GLY A 96 -5.12 -11.03 -4.80
N GLY A 97 -4.53 -11.21 -5.98
CA GLY A 97 -3.37 -12.06 -6.16
C GLY A 97 -2.24 -11.34 -6.89
N TRP A 98 -1.06 -11.92 -6.79
CA TRP A 98 0.14 -11.47 -7.48
C TRP A 98 0.79 -12.61 -8.25
N ILE A 99 1.55 -12.26 -9.30
CA ILE A 99 2.32 -13.20 -10.10
C ILE A 99 3.70 -12.61 -10.40
N VAL A 100 4.76 -13.40 -10.24
CA VAL A 100 6.13 -13.08 -10.69
C VAL A 100 6.83 -14.35 -11.13
N GLU A 101 7.40 -14.37 -12.34
CA GLU A 101 8.19 -15.50 -12.86
C GLU A 101 7.53 -16.89 -12.70
N GLY A 102 6.19 -16.96 -12.75
CA GLY A 102 5.43 -18.20 -12.59
C GLY A 102 5.10 -18.59 -11.14
N LEU A 103 5.59 -17.83 -10.16
CA LEU A 103 5.15 -17.89 -8.76
C LEU A 103 3.88 -17.06 -8.59
N THR A 104 3.04 -17.49 -7.66
CA THR A 104 1.76 -16.86 -7.37
C THR A 104 1.54 -16.73 -5.87
N GLY A 105 0.68 -15.79 -5.50
CA GLY A 105 0.22 -15.66 -4.13
C GLY A 105 -0.93 -14.69 -4.00
N ALA A 106 -1.33 -14.46 -2.76
CA ALA A 106 -2.40 -13.54 -2.39
C ALA A 106 -1.83 -12.25 -1.80
N PHE A 107 -2.63 -11.19 -1.87
CA PHE A 107 -2.38 -9.97 -1.10
C PHE A 107 -3.68 -9.36 -0.61
N ASP A 108 -3.55 -8.59 0.46
CA ASP A 108 -4.55 -7.64 0.92
C ASP A 108 -3.88 -6.32 1.31
N MET A 109 -4.61 -5.22 1.19
CA MET A 109 -4.19 -3.94 1.75
C MET A 109 -5.38 -3.12 2.23
N THR A 110 -5.16 -2.41 3.32
CA THR A 110 -6.16 -1.54 3.95
C THR A 110 -5.73 -0.10 3.88
N ARG A 111 -6.69 0.79 3.63
CA ARG A 111 -6.41 2.22 3.55
C ARG A 111 -6.09 2.75 4.94
N GLU A 112 -5.08 3.61 5.01
CA GLU A 112 -4.83 4.41 6.21
C GLU A 112 -6.08 5.21 6.58
N LYS A 113 -6.53 5.07 7.84
CA LYS A 113 -7.62 5.85 8.39
C LYS A 113 -7.05 6.76 9.47
N PHE A 114 -7.12 8.07 9.23
CA PHE A 114 -6.94 9.05 10.28
C PHE A 114 -8.30 9.31 10.92
N ASP A 115 -8.39 9.10 12.23
CA ASP A 115 -9.51 9.60 13.00
C ASP A 115 -9.23 11.06 13.34
N ALA A 116 -9.88 11.98 12.62
CA ALA A 116 -9.69 13.41 12.81
C ALA A 116 -10.05 13.86 14.24
N GLU A 117 -11.05 13.23 14.88
CA GLU A 117 -11.41 13.55 16.27
C GLU A 117 -10.33 13.08 17.25
N ALA A 118 -9.67 11.95 16.98
CA ALA A 118 -8.56 11.48 17.80
C ALA A 118 -7.32 12.38 17.68
N LEU A 119 -7.06 12.94 16.50
CA LEU A 119 -5.96 13.88 16.26
C LEU A 119 -6.18 15.23 16.96
N GLU A 120 -7.40 15.75 16.97
CA GLU A 120 -7.75 16.99 17.68
C GLU A 120 -7.62 16.83 19.21
N ALA A 121 -7.94 15.64 19.75
CA ALA A 121 -7.79 15.34 21.17
C ALA A 121 -6.32 15.25 21.65
N GLU A 122 -5.37 14.94 20.77
CA GLU A 122 -3.94 14.93 21.09
C GLU A 122 -3.32 16.34 21.08
N GLU A 123 -3.77 17.25 20.19
CA GLU A 123 -3.30 18.64 20.14
C GLU A 123 -3.62 19.43 21.43
N ASP A 124 -4.76 19.16 22.07
CA ASP A 124 -5.15 19.84 23.32
C ASP A 124 -4.26 19.46 24.54
N VAL A 125 -3.55 18.33 24.48
CA VAL A 125 -2.68 17.86 25.58
C VAL A 125 -1.33 18.59 25.59
N GLU A 126 -0.82 19.03 24.44
CA GLU A 126 0.51 19.65 24.35
C GLU A 126 0.52 21.11 24.87
N ILE A 127 -0.62 21.82 24.84
CA ILE A 127 -0.71 23.24 25.25
C ILE A 127 -0.65 23.42 26.79
N VAL A 128 -0.91 22.38 27.59
CA VAL A 128 -0.98 22.49 29.06
C VAL A 128 0.38 22.42 29.76
N ILE A 129 1.46 21.99 29.08
CA ILE A 129 2.80 21.81 29.70
C ILE A 129 3.70 23.06 29.55
N GLY A 130 3.13 24.19 29.12
CA GLY A 130 3.85 25.43 28.82
C GLY A 130 3.69 26.58 29.80
N ARG A 131 3.44 26.36 31.10
CA ARG A 131 3.56 27.46 32.09
C ARG A 131 3.91 26.98 33.50
N ARG A 132 5.19 27.10 33.87
CA ARG A 132 5.62 27.15 35.27
C ARG A 132 6.19 28.54 35.58
N VAL A 133 5.45 29.21 36.46
CA VAL A 133 5.75 30.31 37.41
C VAL A 133 6.82 31.32 37.03
#